data_AF-A0A315Y0U3-F1
#
_entry.id   AF-A0A315Y0U3-F1
#
_cell.length_a   1.000
_cell.length_b   1.000
_cell.length_c   1.000
_cell.angle_alpha   90.00
_cell.angle_beta   90.00
_cell.angle_gamma   90.00
#
_symmetry.space_group_name_H-M   'P 1'
#
loop_
_entity.id
_entity.type
_entity.pdbx_description
1 polymer ?
#
loop_
_entity_poly.entity_id
_entity_poly.type
_entity_poly.pdbx_seq_one_letter_code
_entity_poly.pdbx_strand_id
1 'polypeptide(L)'
;MRGNLNGNQAKIDNADKAVRAALERKRKIIMQSKQIAYDILSELYGKDGQELVDAVTTEHTLISKLTANGMNYADIEGLVDSPAVNVSGEDNSADDDADNGFDDADGQTSFFDEKSNPYAV
;
A
#
# COMPACT_ATOMS: atom_id res chain seq x y z
N MET A 1 22.33 -34.82 37.09
CA MET A 1 21.70 -33.58 36.60
C MET A 1 21.55 -33.48 35.06
N ARG A 2 21.78 -34.53 34.26
CA ARG A 2 21.64 -34.48 32.78
C ARG A 2 20.20 -34.62 32.26
N GLY A 3 19.28 -35.19 33.04
CA GLY A 3 17.89 -35.44 32.62
C GLY A 3 17.05 -34.17 32.36
N ASN A 4 17.26 -33.10 33.14
CA ASN A 4 16.50 -31.86 33.00
C ASN A 4 16.90 -31.03 31.77
N LEU A 5 18.17 -31.11 31.33
CA LEU A 5 18.66 -30.35 30.18
C LEU A 5 18.11 -30.90 28.86
N ASN A 6 18.07 -32.22 28.71
CA ASN A 6 17.44 -32.91 27.57
C ASN A 6 15.95 -32.52 27.43
N GLY A 7 15.19 -32.64 28.52
CA GLY A 7 13.76 -32.33 28.49
C GLY A 7 13.47 -30.86 28.19
N ASN A 8 14.36 -29.95 28.60
CA ASN A 8 14.23 -28.54 28.27
C ASN A 8 14.55 -28.27 26.79
N GLN A 9 15.56 -28.92 26.21
CA GLN A 9 15.87 -28.78 24.78
C GLN A 9 14.70 -29.24 23.91
N ALA A 10 14.11 -30.41 24.21
CA ALA A 10 12.97 -30.93 23.46
C ALA A 10 11.74 -30.00 23.50
N LYS A 11 11.53 -29.29 24.62
CA LYS A 11 10.47 -28.27 24.75
C LYS A 11 10.76 -27.04 23.90
N ILE A 12 12.01 -26.57 23.90
CA ILE A 12 12.45 -25.44 23.07
C ILE A 12 12.26 -25.77 21.59
N ASP A 13 12.68 -26.95 21.15
CA ASP A 13 12.57 -27.37 19.75
C ASP A 13 11.11 -27.49 19.31
N ASN A 14 10.23 -28.02 20.18
CA ASN A 14 8.81 -28.09 19.91
C ASN A 14 8.17 -26.69 19.83
N ALA A 15 8.55 -25.79 20.75
CA ALA A 15 8.09 -24.41 20.73
C ALA A 15 8.54 -23.70 19.45
N ASP A 16 9.81 -23.85 19.03
CA ASP A 16 10.32 -23.26 17.80
C ASP A 16 9.57 -23.79 16.56
N LYS A 17 9.34 -25.11 16.51
CA LYS A 17 8.54 -25.72 15.43
C LYS A 17 7.11 -25.17 15.38
N ALA A 18 6.46 -25.02 16.54
CA ALA A 18 5.12 -24.46 16.62
C ALA A 18 5.08 -22.99 16.17
N VAL A 19 6.06 -22.18 16.58
CA VAL A 19 6.19 -20.78 16.16
C VAL A 19 6.39 -20.68 14.65
N ARG A 20 7.29 -21.47 14.07
CA ARG A 20 7.51 -21.49 12.61
C ARG A 20 6.25 -21.85 11.84
N ALA A 21 5.54 -22.90 12.26
CA ALA A 21 4.29 -23.30 11.63
C ALA A 21 3.21 -22.21 11.73
N ALA A 22 3.13 -21.50 12.86
CA ALA A 22 2.20 -20.37 13.01
C ALA A 22 2.56 -19.20 12.07
N LEU A 23 3.86 -18.89 11.93
CA LEU A 23 4.33 -17.84 11.02
C LEU A 23 4.04 -18.18 9.56
N GLU A 24 4.22 -19.43 9.14
CA GLU A 24 3.86 -19.89 7.79
C GLU A 24 2.36 -19.75 7.52
N ARG A 25 1.51 -20.16 8.47
CA ARG A 25 0.05 -19.97 8.35
C ARG A 25 -0.32 -18.50 8.24
N LYS A 26 0.27 -17.64 9.07
CA LYS A 26 0.07 -16.19 9.01
C LYS A 26 0.46 -15.64 7.64
N ARG A 27 1.61 -16.04 7.09
CA ARG A 27 2.05 -15.63 5.73
C ARG A 27 1.04 -16.04 4.67
N LYS A 28 0.56 -17.29 4.70
CA LYS A 28 -0.45 -17.78 3.74
C LYS A 28 -1.72 -16.94 3.79
N ILE A 29 -2.25 -16.68 4.99
CA ILE A 29 -3.46 -15.87 5.17
C ILE A 29 -3.25 -14.45 4.63
N ILE A 30 -2.10 -13.83 4.90
CA ILE A 30 -1.78 -12.49 4.38
C ILE A 30 -1.73 -12.50 2.85
N MET A 31 -1.09 -13.47 2.21
CA MET A 31 -1.03 -13.55 0.75
C MET A 31 -2.42 -13.72 0.13
N GLN A 32 -3.25 -14.60 0.69
CA GLN A 32 -4.63 -14.78 0.22
C GLN A 32 -5.46 -13.50 0.37
N SER A 33 -5.33 -12.82 1.52
CA SER A 33 -6.02 -11.56 1.76
C SER A 33 -5.58 -10.46 0.79
N LYS A 34 -4.28 -10.37 0.47
CA LYS A 34 -3.76 -9.43 -0.52
C LYS A 34 -4.31 -9.71 -1.92
N GLN A 35 -4.39 -10.99 -2.32
CA GLN A 35 -4.97 -11.36 -3.61
C GLN A 35 -6.43 -10.95 -3.70
N ILE A 36 -7.24 -11.26 -2.67
CA ILE A 36 -8.65 -10.88 -2.63
C ILE A 36 -8.83 -9.36 -2.75
N ALA A 37 -8.02 -8.58 -2.03
CA ALA A 37 -8.09 -7.12 -2.12
C ALA A 37 -7.71 -6.62 -3.52
N TYR A 38 -6.68 -7.20 -4.14
CA TYR A 38 -6.29 -6.88 -5.51
C TYR A 38 -7.42 -7.21 -6.49
N ASP A 39 -8.01 -8.41 -6.41
CA ASP A 39 -9.09 -8.84 -7.31
C ASP A 39 -10.31 -7.90 -7.21
N ILE A 40 -10.70 -7.51 -6.00
CA ILE A 40 -11.80 -6.56 -5.77
C ILE A 40 -11.50 -5.19 -6.39
N LEU A 41 -10.28 -4.68 -6.21
CA LEU A 41 -9.89 -3.39 -6.79
C LEU A 41 -9.81 -3.48 -8.32
N SER A 42 -9.26 -4.56 -8.86
CA SER A 42 -9.20 -4.77 -10.31
C SER A 42 -10.60 -4.79 -10.94
N GLU A 43 -11.55 -5.50 -10.31
CA GLU A 43 -12.94 -5.55 -10.76
C GLU A 43 -13.63 -4.18 -10.67
N LEU A 44 -13.41 -3.42 -9.59
CA LEU A 44 -14.01 -2.09 -9.39
C LEU A 44 -13.54 -1.08 -10.44
N TYR A 45 -12.25 -1.07 -10.76
CA TYR A 45 -11.67 -0.11 -11.71
C TYR A 45 -11.64 -0.60 -13.15
N GLY A 46 -11.87 -1.89 -13.39
CA GLY A 46 -11.69 -2.52 -14.70
C GLY A 46 -10.25 -2.43 -15.21
N LYS A 47 -9.27 -2.39 -14.29
CA LYS A 47 -7.85 -2.16 -14.56
C LYS A 47 -7.00 -3.17 -13.80
N ASP A 48 -5.82 -3.47 -14.34
CA ASP A 48 -4.86 -4.39 -13.73
C ASP A 48 -3.45 -3.82 -13.70
N GLY A 49 -2.58 -4.43 -12.90
CA GLY A 49 -1.16 -4.13 -12.85
C GLY A 49 -0.88 -2.66 -12.52
N GLN A 50 -0.02 -2.03 -13.31
CA GLN A 50 0.39 -0.65 -13.07
C GLN A 50 -0.77 0.35 -13.27
N GLU A 51 -1.68 0.10 -14.21
CA GLU A 51 -2.80 1.01 -14.46
C GLU A 51 -3.75 1.09 -13.25
N LEU A 52 -3.94 -0.02 -12.54
CA LEU A 52 -4.70 -0.05 -11.29
C LEU A 52 -3.98 0.75 -10.19
N VAL A 53 -2.67 0.58 -10.07
CA VAL A 53 -1.83 1.31 -9.11
C VAL A 53 -1.91 2.81 -9.37
N ASP A 54 -1.79 3.24 -10.61
CA ASP A 54 -1.85 4.65 -11.00
C ASP A 54 -3.23 5.25 -10.71
N ALA A 55 -4.30 4.50 -11.01
CA ALA A 55 -5.68 4.93 -10.72
C ALA A 55 -5.91 5.11 -9.21
N VAL A 56 -5.57 4.10 -8.40
CA VAL A 56 -5.74 4.15 -6.95
C VAL A 56 -4.88 5.25 -6.33
N THR A 57 -3.65 5.46 -6.82
CA THR A 57 -2.75 6.53 -6.35
C THR A 57 -3.33 7.92 -6.64
N THR A 58 -3.91 8.09 -7.83
CA THR A 58 -4.55 9.35 -8.24
C THR A 58 -5.74 9.66 -7.33
N GLU A 59 -6.61 8.69 -7.10
CA GLU A 59 -7.77 8.87 -6.22
C GLU A 59 -7.37 9.10 -4.76
N HIS A 60 -6.38 8.36 -4.26
CA HIS A 60 -5.84 8.58 -2.91
C HIS A 60 -5.34 10.03 -2.75
N THR A 61 -4.58 10.52 -3.74
CA THR A 61 -4.09 11.91 -3.74
C THR A 61 -5.22 12.93 -3.73
N LEU A 62 -6.27 12.70 -4.51
CA LEU A 62 -7.45 13.58 -4.55
C LEU A 62 -8.16 13.60 -3.20
N ILE A 63 -8.45 12.43 -2.63
CA ILE A 63 -9.08 12.28 -1.32
C ILE A 63 -8.24 12.97 -0.23
N SER A 64 -6.92 12.83 -0.25
CA SER A 64 -6.03 13.51 0.68
C SER A 64 -6.14 15.03 0.59
N LYS A 65 -6.19 15.60 -0.62
CA LYS A 65 -6.38 17.05 -0.82
C LYS A 65 -7.75 17.52 -0.31
N LEU A 66 -8.81 16.77 -0.60
CA LEU A 66 -10.16 17.11 -0.15
C LEU A 66 -10.25 17.06 1.39
N THR A 67 -9.66 16.04 2.00
CA THR A 67 -9.59 15.88 3.45
C THR A 67 -8.76 17.00 4.09
N ALA A 68 -7.65 17.40 3.47
CA ALA A 68 -6.83 18.53 3.93
C ALA A 68 -7.59 19.87 3.89
N ASN A 69 -8.54 20.02 2.98
CA ASN A 69 -9.45 21.17 2.92
C ASN A 69 -10.62 21.10 3.92
N GLY A 70 -10.62 20.10 4.82
CA GLY A 70 -11.61 19.97 5.89
C GLY A 70 -12.88 19.20 5.52
N MET A 71 -12.95 18.57 4.34
CA MET A 71 -14.05 17.67 4.00
C MET A 71 -13.91 16.32 4.69
N ASN A 72 -15.03 15.74 5.12
CA ASN A 72 -15.05 14.37 5.62
C ASN A 72 -15.33 13.37 4.48
N TYR A 73 -15.11 12.07 4.72
CA TYR A 73 -15.32 11.03 3.70
C TYR A 73 -16.76 10.95 3.17
N ALA A 74 -17.79 11.20 4.00
CA ALA A 74 -19.19 11.19 3.58
C ALA A 74 -19.53 12.40 2.68
N ASP A 75 -18.93 13.57 2.95
CA ASP A 75 -19.08 14.75 2.09
C ASP A 75 -18.45 14.48 0.71
N ILE A 76 -17.27 13.83 0.69
CA ILE A 76 -16.56 13.46 -0.54
C ILE A 76 -17.37 12.43 -1.36
N GLU A 77 -17.95 11.42 -0.72
CA GLU A 77 -18.80 10.42 -1.37
C GLU A 77 -20.01 11.08 -2.07
N GLY A 78 -20.62 12.08 -1.43
CA GLY A 78 -21.73 12.83 -2.01
C GLY A 78 -21.39 13.66 -3.26
N LEU A 79 -20.10 13.86 -3.58
CA LEU A 79 -19.68 14.59 -4.78
C LEU A 79 -19.75 13.74 -6.06
N VAL A 80 -19.75 12.41 -5.93
CA VAL A 80 -19.65 11.46 -7.06
C VAL A 80 -20.87 11.55 -8.01
N ASP A 81 -22.04 11.97 -7.50
CA ASP A 81 -23.27 12.13 -8.29
C ASP A 81 -23.38 13.49 -9.00
N SER A 82 -22.45 14.42 -8.76
CA SER A 82 -22.46 15.71 -9.44
C SER A 82 -21.83 15.57 -10.83
N PRO A 83 -22.55 15.85 -11.93
CA PRO A 83 -21.92 15.80 -13.25
C PRO A 83 -20.74 16.75 -13.27
N ALA A 84 -19.59 16.27 -13.77
CA ALA A 84 -18.42 17.10 -13.96
C ALA A 84 -18.82 18.33 -14.79
N VAL A 85 -18.82 19.51 -14.15
CA VAL A 85 -18.91 20.78 -14.88
C VAL A 85 -17.67 20.81 -15.76
N ASN A 86 -17.87 20.62 -17.06
CA ASN A 86 -16.83 20.82 -18.05
C ASN A 86 -16.46 22.31 -18.01
N VAL A 87 -15.44 22.65 -17.22
CA VAL A 87 -14.80 23.96 -17.30
C VAL A 87 -14.00 23.94 -18.60
N SER A 88 -14.69 24.30 -19.68
CA SER A 88 -14.08 24.51 -20.98
C SER A 88 -13.02 25.58 -20.86
N GLY A 89 -11.77 25.20 -21.11
CA GLY A 89 -10.55 25.99 -21.23
C GLY A 89 -10.72 27.51 -21.13
N GLU A 90 -10.48 28.04 -19.93
CA GLU A 90 -10.11 29.43 -19.75
C GLU A 90 -8.61 29.47 -19.43
N ASP A 91 -7.88 29.77 -20.50
CA ASP A 91 -6.50 30.23 -20.53
C ASP A 91 -6.28 31.30 -19.45
N ASN A 92 -5.58 30.92 -18.37
CA ASN A 92 -4.95 31.88 -17.48
C ASN A 92 -3.45 31.65 -17.58
N SER A 93 -2.83 32.27 -18.60
CA SER A 93 -1.42 32.58 -18.59
C SER A 93 -1.12 33.45 -17.36
N ALA A 94 -0.64 32.82 -16.30
CA ALA A 94 0.04 33.49 -15.20
C ALA A 94 1.42 32.86 -15.08
N ASP A 95 2.41 33.61 -15.58
CA ASP A 95 3.78 33.56 -15.09
C ASP A 95 3.73 33.54 -13.56
N ASP A 96 4.25 32.49 -12.95
CA ASP A 96 4.82 32.57 -11.62
C ASP A 96 6.03 31.64 -11.58
N ASP A 97 7.19 32.26 -11.74
CA ASP A 97 8.50 31.74 -11.40
C ASP A 97 8.52 31.32 -9.93
N ALA A 98 8.12 30.09 -9.65
CA ALA A 98 8.34 29.43 -8.37
C ALA A 98 9.54 28.48 -8.51
N ASP A 99 10.74 29.07 -8.43
CA ASP A 99 11.96 28.38 -8.04
C ASP A 99 11.72 27.73 -6.66
N ASN A 100 11.35 26.46 -6.68
CA ASN A 100 11.41 25.59 -5.52
C ASN A 100 12.43 24.49 -5.84
N GLY A 101 13.70 24.89 -5.82
CA GLY A 101 14.80 23.98 -5.55
C GLY A 101 14.52 23.19 -4.27
N PHE A 102 14.06 21.97 -4.42
CA PHE A 102 14.17 20.93 -3.41
C PHE A 102 14.86 19.73 -4.05
N ASP A 103 16.18 19.85 -4.13
CA ASP A 103 17.07 18.70 -4.07
C ASP A 103 16.79 17.99 -2.74
N ASP A 104 16.00 16.93 -2.78
CA ASP A 104 16.15 15.77 -1.89
C ASP A 104 15.82 14.53 -2.71
N ALA A 105 16.82 14.15 -3.50
CA ALA A 105 17.05 12.75 -3.81
C ALA A 105 17.18 12.00 -2.48
N ASP A 106 16.08 11.42 -1.97
CA ASP A 106 16.05 10.29 -1.05
C ASP A 106 14.59 9.93 -0.71
N GLY A 107 14.00 8.99 -1.47
CA GLY A 107 12.69 8.48 -1.10
C GLY A 107 11.82 7.87 -2.19
N GLN A 108 12.39 7.36 -3.29
CA GLN A 108 11.66 6.38 -4.08
C GLN A 108 11.51 5.11 -3.23
N THR A 109 10.40 5.00 -2.49
CA THR A 109 9.94 3.67 -2.05
C THR A 109 9.21 3.04 -3.23
N SER A 110 9.98 2.68 -4.25
CA SER A 110 9.56 1.68 -5.21
C SER A 110 9.15 0.46 -4.40
N PHE A 111 7.85 0.18 -4.39
CA PHE A 111 7.25 -0.95 -3.67
C PHE A 111 7.78 -2.30 -4.21
N PHE A 112 8.52 -2.26 -5.33
CA PHE A 112 9.05 -3.40 -6.07
C PHE A 112 10.55 -3.32 -6.34
N ASP A 113 11.29 -2.34 -5.81
CA ASP A 113 12.75 -2.33 -5.95
C ASP A 113 13.34 -3.44 -5.08
N GLU A 114 13.64 -4.53 -5.78
CA GLU A 114 14.69 -5.52 -5.54
C GLU A 114 15.21 -5.54 -4.11
N LYS A 115 14.35 -5.97 -3.17
CA LYS A 115 14.84 -6.35 -1.85
C LYS A 115 15.74 -7.56 -2.04
N SER A 116 17.05 -7.33 -1.90
CA SER A 116 18.06 -8.37 -1.78
C SER A 116 17.51 -9.50 -0.91
N ASN A 117 17.42 -10.69 -1.50
CA ASN A 117 16.88 -11.86 -0.85
C ASN A 117 17.83 -12.23 0.30
N PRO A 118 17.43 -12.13 1.59
CA PRO A 118 18.34 -12.35 2.72
C PRO A 118 18.77 -13.82 2.90
N TYR A 119 18.43 -14.68 1.94
CA TYR A 119 18.73 -16.11 1.89
C TYR A 119 19.37 -16.54 0.55
N ALA A 120 19.88 -15.61 -0.26
CA ALA A 120 20.77 -16.00 -1.34
C ALA A 120 22.07 -16.56 -0.72
N VAL A 121 22.28 -17.87 -0.87
CA VAL A 121 23.50 -18.60 -0.46
C VAL A 121 24.55 -18.49 -1.55
#